data_AF-A0A0S8K2R0-F1
#
_entry.id   AF-A0A0S8K2R0-F1
#
_cell.length_a   1.000
_cell.length_b   1.000
_cell.length_c   1.000
_cell.angle_alpha   90.00
_cell.angle_beta   90.00
_cell.angle_gamma   90.00
#
_symmetry.space_group_name_H-M   'P 1'
#
loop_
_entity.id
_entity.type
_entity.pdbx_description
1 polymer ?
#
loop_
_entity_poly.entity_id
_entity_poly.type
_entity_poly.pdbx_seq_one_letter_code
_entity_poly.pdbx_strand_id
1 'polypeptide(L)'
;LWYYGDADLFLTEGTWILNKDPEEPEPFVGIEWHRKVQDTTADIKYTNIVPDGPENGGYIFYGITNDTPYDAFYDIYNKGYDNLTNIEWNRATKDGQVKDPHHFEDEEWHCWDGDLEDIECP
;
A
#
# COMPACT_ATOMS: atom_id res chain seq x y z
N LEU A 1 18.77 -12.21 5.71
CA LEU A 1 17.51 -11.51 6.04
C LEU A 1 17.13 -11.77 7.49
N TRP A 2 16.87 -10.72 8.26
CA TRP A 2 16.33 -10.79 9.62
C TRP A 2 15.48 -9.55 9.88
N TYR A 3 14.60 -9.61 10.87
CA TYR A 3 13.72 -8.50 11.22
C TYR A 3 13.63 -8.30 12.72
N TYR A 4 13.28 -7.09 13.12
CA TYR A 4 12.95 -6.74 14.49
C TYR A 4 11.86 -5.68 14.50
N GLY A 5 11.21 -5.49 15.63
CA GLY A 5 10.15 -4.50 15.76
C GLY A 5 9.33 -4.68 17.02
N ASP A 6 8.30 -3.85 17.13
CA ASP A 6 7.45 -3.73 18.30
C ASP A 6 5.99 -3.85 17.88
N ALA A 7 5.17 -4.39 18.77
CA ALA A 7 3.72 -4.40 18.64
C ALA A 7 3.12 -4.01 19.99
N ASP A 8 1.98 -3.32 19.95
CA ASP A 8 1.26 -3.01 21.17
C ASP A 8 0.67 -4.29 21.80
N LEU A 9 0.35 -4.24 23.09
CA LEU A 9 -0.16 -5.40 23.83
C LEU A 9 -1.52 -5.90 23.30
N PHE A 10 -2.30 -5.03 22.65
CA PHE A 10 -3.60 -5.37 22.10
C PHE A 10 -3.52 -5.83 20.63
N LEU A 11 -2.33 -5.85 20.03
CA LEU A 11 -2.08 -6.25 18.65
C LEU A 11 -2.94 -5.47 17.64
N THR A 12 -3.08 -4.18 17.91
CA THR A 12 -3.75 -3.16 17.10
C THR A 12 -2.81 -2.32 16.27
N GLU A 13 -1.54 -2.24 16.65
CA GLU A 13 -0.52 -1.53 15.87
C GLU A 13 0.88 -2.11 16.10
N GLY A 14 1.78 -1.85 15.16
CA GLY A 14 3.16 -2.19 15.34
C GLY A 14 4.04 -1.74 14.18
N THR A 15 5.34 -1.90 14.39
CA THR A 15 6.36 -1.55 13.42
C THR A 15 7.37 -2.69 13.31
N TRP A 16 7.91 -2.91 12.12
CA TRP A 16 9.04 -3.81 11.90
C TRP A 16 10.06 -3.19 10.95
N ILE A 17 11.31 -3.58 11.11
CA ILE A 17 12.41 -3.27 10.21
C ILE A 17 12.97 -4.59 9.68
N LEU A 18 13.01 -4.70 8.35
CA LEU A 18 13.63 -5.80 7.63
C LEU A 18 15.04 -5.42 7.17
N ASN A 19 16.02 -6.25 7.51
CA ASN A 19 17.42 -6.06 7.15
C ASN A 19 17.86 -7.12 6.13
N LYS A 20 18.68 -6.71 5.15
CA LYS A 20 19.07 -7.53 4.01
C LYS A 20 20.01 -8.67 4.40
N ASP A 21 21.01 -8.38 5.23
CA ASP A 21 22.08 -9.31 5.60
C ASP A 21 22.18 -9.44 7.15
N PRO A 22 22.30 -10.68 7.69
CA PRO A 22 22.57 -10.88 9.12
C PRO A 22 23.95 -10.42 9.59
N GLU A 23 24.96 -10.37 8.71
CA GLU A 23 26.31 -9.92 9.00
C GLU A 23 26.49 -8.42 8.72
N GLU A 24 25.68 -7.86 7.82
CA GLU A 24 25.63 -6.44 7.47
C GLU A 24 24.20 -5.89 7.59
N PRO A 25 23.83 -5.37 8.78
CA PRO A 25 22.44 -5.01 9.10
C PRO A 25 22.06 -3.66 8.49
N GLU A 26 22.03 -3.58 7.16
CA GLU A 26 21.45 -2.43 6.45
C GLU A 26 19.91 -2.56 6.45
N PRO A 27 19.21 -1.57 7.02
CA PRO A 27 17.76 -1.49 6.94
C PRO A 27 17.33 -1.35 5.48
N PHE A 28 16.42 -2.21 5.05
CA PHE A 28 15.95 -2.24 3.65
C PHE A 28 14.46 -1.88 3.55
N VAL A 29 13.61 -2.46 4.40
CA VAL A 29 12.16 -2.17 4.41
C VAL A 29 11.70 -1.85 5.82
N GLY A 30 11.03 -0.70 5.96
CA GLY A 30 10.24 -0.36 7.14
C GLY A 30 8.80 -0.80 6.93
N ILE A 31 8.19 -1.39 7.96
CA ILE A 31 6.83 -1.90 7.94
C ILE A 31 6.08 -1.26 9.10
N GLU A 32 4.94 -0.66 8.80
CA GLU A 32 4.02 -0.09 9.80
C GLU A 32 2.64 -0.68 9.52
N TRP A 33 1.91 -1.10 10.55
CA TRP A 33 0.59 -1.69 10.37
C TRP A 33 -0.34 -1.30 11.50
N HIS A 34 -1.63 -1.24 11.18
CA HIS A 34 -2.69 -0.93 12.13
C HIS A 34 -3.90 -1.84 11.90
N ARG A 35 -4.66 -2.09 12.96
CA ARG A 35 -5.89 -2.88 12.97
C ARG A 35 -6.90 -2.22 13.87
N LYS A 36 -8.08 -1.90 13.34
CA LYS A 36 -9.22 -1.43 14.12
C LYS A 36 -10.24 -2.56 14.21
N VAL A 37 -10.09 -3.38 15.25
CA VAL A 37 -10.89 -4.61 15.44
C VAL A 37 -12.39 -4.33 15.46
N GLN A 38 -12.81 -3.21 16.06
CA GLN A 38 -14.23 -2.82 16.16
C GLN A 38 -14.83 -2.49 14.79
N ASP A 39 -14.03 -1.87 13.92
CA ASP A 39 -14.46 -1.45 12.58
C ASP A 39 -14.17 -2.53 11.53
N THR A 40 -13.53 -3.64 11.89
CA THR A 40 -13.05 -4.66 10.94
C THR A 40 -12.15 -4.10 9.82
N THR A 41 -11.45 -2.99 10.08
CA THR A 41 -10.50 -2.36 9.15
C THR A 41 -9.06 -2.64 9.58
N ALA A 42 -8.14 -2.59 8.62
CA ALA A 42 -6.71 -2.78 8.84
C ALA A 42 -5.91 -2.18 7.70
N ASP A 43 -4.68 -1.79 7.99
CA ASP A 43 -3.76 -1.26 6.99
C ASP A 43 -2.31 -1.66 7.29
N ILE A 44 -1.49 -1.67 6.24
CA ILE A 44 -0.07 -1.99 6.32
C ILE A 44 0.70 -1.24 5.23
N LYS A 45 1.78 -0.59 5.63
CA LYS A 45 2.68 0.17 4.77
C LYS A 45 4.07 -0.44 4.77
N TYR A 46 4.58 -0.73 3.59
CA TYR A 46 5.96 -1.14 3.35
C TYR A 46 6.69 0.03 2.70
N THR A 47 7.71 0.56 3.37
CA THR A 47 8.51 1.69 2.89
C THR A 47 9.93 1.24 2.62
N ASN A 48 10.49 1.58 1.45
CA ASN A 48 11.91 1.43 1.20
C ASN A 48 12.68 2.46 2.04
N ILE A 49 13.56 1.97 2.91
CA ILE A 49 14.32 2.80 3.86
C ILE A 49 15.84 2.68 3.66
N VAL A 50 16.28 2.17 2.51
CA VAL A 50 17.72 2.06 2.18
C VAL A 50 18.36 3.44 2.24
N PRO A 51 19.31 3.69 3.15
CA PRO A 51 19.96 5.00 3.27
C PRO A 51 20.56 5.44 1.94
N ASP A 52 20.33 6.70 1.57
CA ASP A 52 20.84 7.33 0.34
C ASP A 52 20.46 6.62 -0.98
N GLY A 53 19.55 5.64 -0.93
CA GLY A 53 19.02 4.96 -2.11
C GLY A 53 18.07 5.85 -2.91
N PRO A 54 18.03 5.75 -4.25
CA PRO A 54 17.17 6.59 -5.10
C PRO A 54 15.67 6.37 -4.83
N GLU A 55 15.31 5.18 -4.33
CA GLU A 55 13.95 4.81 -3.98
C GLU A 55 13.62 4.98 -2.48
N ASN A 56 14.50 5.60 -1.70
CA ASN A 56 14.24 5.82 -0.27
C ASN A 56 13.00 6.70 -0.08
N GLY A 57 12.03 6.19 0.66
CA GLY A 57 10.71 6.80 0.87
C GLY A 57 9.64 6.33 -0.11
N GLY A 58 9.97 5.56 -1.15
CA GLY A 58 8.98 4.84 -1.96
C GLY A 58 8.26 3.79 -1.12
N TYR A 59 6.99 3.54 -1.39
CA TYR A 59 6.18 2.66 -0.55
C TYR A 59 5.06 1.92 -1.29
N ILE A 60 4.60 0.83 -0.67
CA ILE A 60 3.33 0.18 -0.96
C ILE A 60 2.51 0.24 0.32
N PHE A 61 1.35 0.89 0.26
CA PHE A 61 0.40 1.00 1.35
C PHE A 61 -0.89 0.31 0.96
N TYR A 62 -1.30 -0.67 1.76
CA TYR A 62 -2.52 -1.45 1.55
C TYR A 62 -3.46 -1.23 2.71
N GLY A 63 -4.75 -1.14 2.44
CA GLY A 63 -5.75 -1.11 3.49
C GLY A 63 -7.07 -1.76 3.11
N ILE A 64 -7.77 -2.18 4.16
CA ILE A 64 -9.17 -2.60 4.17
C ILE A 64 -9.93 -1.52 4.94
N THR A 65 -10.95 -0.95 4.32
CA THR A 65 -11.80 0.09 4.91
C THR A 65 -13.27 -0.34 4.90
N ASN A 66 -14.15 0.53 5.40
CA ASN A 66 -15.61 0.37 5.27
C ASN A 66 -16.19 1.45 4.35
N ASP A 67 -15.37 2.00 3.47
CA ASP A 67 -15.80 3.03 2.55
C ASP A 67 -16.70 2.42 1.47
N THR A 68 -17.44 3.29 0.78
CA THR A 68 -18.34 2.90 -0.31
C THR A 68 -18.09 3.81 -1.51
N PRO A 69 -17.99 3.26 -2.74
CA PRO A 69 -18.27 1.87 -3.10
C PRO A 69 -17.12 0.87 -2.83
N TYR A 70 -15.90 1.36 -2.58
CA TYR A 70 -14.69 0.54 -2.48
C TYR A 70 -14.27 0.31 -1.03
N ASP A 71 -13.97 -0.93 -0.67
CA ASP A 71 -13.66 -1.37 0.71
C ASP A 71 -12.22 -1.88 0.86
N ALA A 72 -11.40 -1.66 -0.17
CA ALA A 72 -9.96 -1.91 -0.15
C ALA A 72 -9.23 -0.96 -1.09
N PHE A 73 -7.96 -0.69 -0.77
CA PHE A 73 -7.11 0.18 -1.58
C PHE A 73 -5.63 -0.24 -1.58
N TYR A 74 -4.91 0.22 -2.61
CA TYR A 74 -3.47 0.34 -2.63
C TYR A 74 -3.07 1.77 -2.98
N ASP A 75 -2.12 2.31 -2.22
CA ASP A 75 -1.33 3.48 -2.60
C ASP A 75 0.11 3.03 -2.83
N ILE A 76 0.59 3.12 -4.06
CA ILE A 76 1.94 2.73 -4.44
C ILE A 76 2.68 3.99 -4.88
N TYR A 77 3.63 4.44 -4.07
CA TYR A 77 4.47 5.58 -4.39
C TYR A 77 5.82 5.11 -4.91
N ASN A 78 6.05 5.34 -6.20
CA ASN A 78 7.33 5.16 -6.85
C ASN A 78 8.14 6.44 -6.69
N LYS A 79 9.21 6.39 -5.89
CA LYS A 79 9.98 7.58 -5.56
C LYS A 79 10.84 8.05 -6.72
N GLY A 80 11.43 7.12 -7.48
CA GLY A 80 12.29 7.45 -8.62
C GLY A 80 11.57 8.17 -9.76
N TYR A 81 10.28 7.89 -9.96
CA TYR A 81 9.43 8.58 -10.94
C TYR A 81 8.58 9.70 -10.35
N ASP A 82 8.62 9.89 -9.03
CA ASP A 82 7.70 10.79 -8.30
C ASP A 82 6.23 10.55 -8.68
N ASN A 83 5.83 9.27 -8.73
CA ASN A 83 4.52 8.85 -9.19
C ASN A 83 3.76 8.12 -8.08
N LEU A 84 2.50 8.50 -7.87
CA LEU A 84 1.57 7.82 -6.97
C LEU A 84 0.53 7.09 -7.80
N THR A 85 0.55 5.76 -7.72
CA THR A 85 -0.52 4.91 -8.23
C THR A 85 -1.53 4.68 -7.10
N ASN A 86 -2.77 5.12 -7.29
CA ASN A 86 -3.88 4.81 -6.40
C ASN A 86 -4.75 3.72 -7.02
N ILE A 87 -5.15 2.74 -6.23
CA ILE A 87 -6.05 1.66 -6.65
C ILE A 87 -7.10 1.51 -5.56
N GLU A 88 -8.37 1.49 -5.94
CA GLU A 88 -9.49 1.25 -5.02
C GLU A 88 -10.41 0.21 -5.64
N TRP A 89 -10.91 -0.74 -4.84
CA TRP A 89 -11.84 -1.75 -5.34
C TRP A 89 -12.77 -2.26 -4.26
N ASN A 90 -13.86 -2.86 -4.70
CA ASN A 90 -14.76 -3.61 -3.84
C ASN A 90 -14.34 -5.08 -3.81
N ARG A 91 -14.00 -5.62 -2.64
CA ARG A 91 -13.54 -7.02 -2.49
C ARG A 91 -14.64 -8.04 -2.77
N ALA A 92 -15.92 -7.66 -2.70
CA ALA A 92 -17.05 -8.56 -2.93
C ALA A 92 -17.49 -8.56 -4.40
N THR A 93 -17.72 -7.37 -4.98
CA THR A 93 -18.20 -7.21 -6.36
C THR A 93 -17.07 -7.13 -7.38
N LYS A 94 -15.83 -6.88 -6.93
CA LYS A 94 -14.57 -6.83 -7.69
C LYS A 94 -14.38 -5.63 -8.62
N ASP A 95 -15.40 -4.82 -8.85
CA ASP A 95 -15.25 -3.54 -9.54
C ASP A 95 -14.30 -2.61 -8.79
N GLY A 96 -13.66 -1.73 -9.53
CA GLY A 96 -12.69 -0.81 -8.97
C GLY A 96 -12.18 0.21 -9.97
N GLN A 97 -11.22 0.98 -9.51
CA GLN A 97 -10.61 2.07 -10.25
C GLN A 97 -9.11 2.19 -9.93
N VAL A 98 -8.35 2.62 -10.93
CA VAL A 98 -6.92 2.90 -10.82
C VAL A 98 -6.64 4.29 -11.37
N LYS A 99 -5.78 5.03 -10.69
CA LYS A 99 -5.23 6.29 -11.16
C LYS A 99 -3.72 6.21 -11.07
N ASP A 100 -3.07 6.47 -12.21
CA ASP A 100 -1.61 6.43 -12.35
C ASP A 100 -1.17 7.47 -13.39
N PRO A 101 -0.82 8.70 -12.95
CA PRO A 101 -0.51 9.77 -13.88
C PRO A 101 0.69 9.50 -14.78
N HIS A 102 1.67 8.73 -14.30
CA HIS A 102 2.81 8.35 -15.12
C HIS A 102 2.44 7.33 -16.20
N HIS A 103 1.50 6.42 -15.93
CA HIS A 103 1.08 5.39 -16.89
C HIS A 103 0.06 5.89 -17.91
N PHE A 104 -0.97 6.61 -17.45
CA PHE A 104 -2.08 7.07 -18.29
C PHE A 104 -1.83 8.42 -18.95
N GLU A 105 -0.81 9.17 -18.50
CA GLU A 105 -0.52 10.53 -18.93
C GLU A 105 -1.69 11.51 -18.66
N ASP A 106 -2.56 11.17 -17.69
CA ASP A 106 -3.68 11.97 -17.20
C ASP A 106 -3.85 11.81 -15.68
N GLU A 107 -4.69 12.64 -15.05
CA GLU A 107 -4.98 12.58 -13.61
C GLU A 107 -6.33 11.90 -13.33
N GLU A 108 -6.89 11.20 -14.32
CA GLU A 108 -8.22 10.63 -14.26
C GLU A 108 -8.20 9.21 -13.68
N TRP A 109 -9.36 8.77 -13.18
CA TRP A 109 -9.56 7.39 -12.81
C TRP A 109 -9.88 6.56 -14.06
N HIS A 110 -9.33 5.35 -14.11
CA HIS A 110 -9.62 4.34 -15.11
C HIS A 110 -10.27 3.15 -14.39
N CYS A 111 -11.46 2.75 -14.83
CA CYS A 111 -12.33 1.86 -14.07
C CYS A 111 -12.52 0.50 -14.75
N TRP A 112 -12.84 -0.51 -13.94
CA TRP A 112 -13.22 -1.84 -14.41
C TRP A 112 -14.45 -2.36 -13.64
N ASP A 113 -15.18 -3.29 -14.24
CA ASP A 113 -16.39 -3.87 -13.65
C ASP A 113 -16.14 -5.18 -12.88
N GLY A 114 -17.21 -5.81 -12.38
CA GLY A 114 -17.10 -7.06 -11.60
C GLY A 114 -16.61 -8.27 -12.39
N ASP A 115 -16.64 -8.22 -13.73
CA ASP A 115 -16.08 -9.22 -14.63
C ASP A 115 -14.62 -8.92 -15.00
N LEU A 116 -14.05 -7.83 -14.44
CA LEU A 116 -12.70 -7.32 -14.66
C LEU A 116 -12.47 -6.79 -16.08
N GLU A 117 -13.53 -6.29 -16.71
CA GLU A 117 -13.46 -5.61 -18.01
C GLU A 117 -13.39 -4.10 -17.81
N ASP A 118 -12.57 -3.41 -18.62
CA ASP A 118 -12.47 -1.95 -18.58
C ASP A 118 -13.81 -1.31 -18.95
N ILE A 119 -14.25 -0.33 -18.16
CA ILE A 119 -15.48 0.42 -18.37
C ILE A 119 -15.23 1.93 -18.26
N GLU A 120 -16.17 2.73 -18.78
CA GLU A 120 -16.20 4.15 -18.49
C GLU A 120 -16.54 4.36 -17.00
N CYS A 121 -15.78 5.22 -16.33
CA CYS A 121 -15.98 5.49 -14.92
C CYS A 121 -17.36 6.12 -14.63
N PRO A 122 -18.07 5.69 -13.57
CA PRO A 122 -19.39 6.22 -13.20
C PRO A 122 -19.45 7.70 -12.81
#